data_AF-A0A4R5FPM7-F1
#
_entry.id   AF-A0A4R5FPM7-F1
#
_cell.length_a   1.000
_cell.length_b   1.000
_cell.length_c   1.000
_cell.angle_alpha   90.00
_cell.angle_beta   90.00
_cell.angle_gamma   90.00
#
_symmetry.space_group_name_H-M   'P 1'
#
loop_
_entity.id
_entity.type
_entity.pdbx_description
1 polymer ?
#
loop_
_entity_poly.entity_id
_entity_poly.type
_entity_poly.pdbx_seq_one_letter_code
_entity_poly.pdbx_strand_id
1 'polypeptide(L)'
;MAEIWATSWLGQAWVTAELSEREAEHRLCMEVTGRACTTPSPHGLAAIAAPARVALATDITMLAETIDILAETQPLPPGPPPCPRTAAWGAASAWRAVDVWDSEQVLLVDYDGPHPHTLMAQGGKPGGLMIGKIAVLEPGAAAQWDQRHESDEVPMPISQAPVPEVLADLADALRTTDITWPRNDDEDFVDSRALAWSRCRDHLPAWPEQDSLPEAERHRLIQEFTTANHLDDDVSRSLAELFLDYGEGYVISGPLA
;
A
#
# COMPACT_ATOMS: atom_id res chain seq x y z
N MET A 1 11.10 -15.23 -4.20
CA MET A 1 11.75 -14.56 -3.04
C MET A 1 10.85 -14.75 -1.82
N ALA A 2 11.39 -14.87 -0.60
CA ALA A 2 10.56 -15.05 0.60
C ALA A 2 9.61 -13.86 0.85
N GLU A 3 10.02 -12.66 0.49
CA GLU A 3 9.17 -11.46 0.55
C GLU A 3 7.98 -11.58 -0.40
N ILE A 4 8.20 -11.92 -1.68
CA ILE A 4 7.14 -12.15 -2.68
C ILE A 4 6.11 -13.19 -2.18
N TRP A 5 6.59 -14.27 -1.57
CA TRP A 5 5.68 -15.25 -0.97
C TRP A 5 4.87 -14.65 0.18
N ALA A 6 5.51 -13.95 1.13
CA ALA A 6 4.80 -13.34 2.25
C ALA A 6 3.83 -12.22 1.85
N THR A 7 4.19 -11.38 0.88
CA THR A 7 3.32 -10.28 0.40
C THR A 7 2.06 -10.82 -0.27
N SER A 8 2.13 -11.90 -1.04
CA SER A 8 0.94 -12.51 -1.63
C SER A 8 -0.04 -13.02 -0.56
N TRP A 9 0.45 -13.67 0.51
CA TRP A 9 -0.42 -14.10 1.62
C TRP A 9 -1.05 -12.94 2.39
N LEU A 10 -0.29 -11.86 2.64
CA LEU A 10 -0.80 -10.66 3.30
C LEU A 10 -1.83 -9.93 2.43
N GLY A 11 -1.57 -9.82 1.13
CA GLY A 11 -2.51 -9.28 0.15
C GLY A 11 -3.82 -10.06 0.11
N GLN A 12 -3.74 -11.40 0.11
CA GLN A 12 -4.94 -12.25 0.15
C GLN A 12 -5.73 -12.12 1.46
N ALA A 13 -5.04 -11.98 2.60
CA ALA A 13 -5.70 -11.69 3.86
C ALA A 13 -6.42 -10.32 3.81
N TRP A 14 -5.80 -9.31 3.20
CA TRP A 14 -6.38 -7.99 3.03
C TRP A 14 -7.59 -7.99 2.08
N VAL A 15 -7.53 -8.66 0.93
CA VAL A 15 -8.64 -8.64 -0.05
C VAL A 15 -9.87 -9.39 0.45
N THR A 16 -9.67 -10.51 1.15
CA THR A 16 -10.76 -11.37 1.66
C THR A 16 -11.40 -10.88 2.95
N ALA A 17 -10.82 -9.84 3.57
CA ALA A 17 -11.31 -9.30 4.82
C ALA A 17 -12.68 -8.62 4.66
N GLU A 18 -13.58 -8.85 5.61
CA GLU A 18 -14.91 -8.23 5.63
C GLU A 18 -14.82 -6.69 5.72
N LEU A 19 -15.89 -5.98 5.36
CA LEU A 19 -15.91 -4.50 5.34
C LEU A 19 -15.55 -3.87 6.71
N SER A 20 -15.93 -4.52 7.81
CA SER A 20 -15.61 -4.08 9.17
C SER A 20 -14.21 -4.48 9.64
N GLU A 21 -13.55 -5.38 8.91
CA GLU A 21 -12.24 -5.90 9.28
C GLU A 21 -11.13 -4.94 8.82
N ARG A 22 -10.39 -4.41 9.79
CA ARG A 22 -9.31 -3.43 9.57
C ARG A 22 -7.91 -3.97 9.82
N GLU A 23 -7.79 -5.16 10.42
CA GLU A 23 -6.52 -5.72 10.90
C GLU A 23 -6.29 -7.16 10.39
N ALA A 24 -6.77 -7.46 9.17
CA ALA A 24 -6.69 -8.81 8.61
C ALA A 24 -5.24 -9.32 8.45
N GLU A 25 -4.32 -8.45 8.05
CA GLU A 25 -2.88 -8.76 7.96
C GLU A 25 -2.30 -9.10 9.34
N HIS A 26 -2.62 -8.32 10.37
CA HIS A 26 -2.23 -8.57 11.74
C HIS A 26 -2.77 -9.93 12.25
N ARG A 27 -4.05 -10.24 11.97
CA ARG A 27 -4.65 -11.54 12.31
C ARG A 27 -3.87 -12.70 11.69
N LEU A 28 -3.52 -12.60 10.40
CA LEU A 28 -2.71 -13.62 9.74
C LEU A 28 -1.34 -13.78 10.42
N CYS A 29 -0.66 -12.68 10.74
CA CYS A 29 0.61 -12.70 11.47
C CYS A 29 0.48 -13.39 12.84
N MET A 30 -0.60 -13.14 13.58
CA MET A 30 -0.89 -13.79 14.86
C MET A 30 -1.13 -15.29 14.71
N GLU A 31 -1.88 -15.71 13.68
CA GLU A 31 -2.16 -17.13 13.43
C GLU A 31 -0.89 -17.92 13.08
N VAL A 32 -0.05 -17.37 12.21
CA VAL A 32 1.24 -17.98 11.83
C VAL A 32 2.15 -18.08 13.04
N THR A 33 2.24 -17.02 13.85
CA THR A 33 3.01 -16.98 15.09
C THR A 33 2.53 -18.04 16.08
N GLY A 34 1.22 -18.11 16.35
CA GLY A 34 0.64 -19.09 17.26
C GLY A 34 0.93 -20.54 16.84
N ARG A 35 0.81 -20.85 15.54
CA ARG A 35 1.13 -22.20 15.02
C ARG A 35 2.60 -22.55 15.17
N ALA A 36 3.50 -21.62 14.86
CA ALA A 36 4.94 -21.85 14.98
C ALA A 36 5.38 -22.00 16.45
N CYS A 37 4.77 -21.28 17.39
CA CYS A 37 5.05 -21.42 18.81
C CYS A 37 4.54 -22.75 19.39
N THR A 38 3.38 -23.24 18.93
CA THR A 38 2.80 -24.51 19.41
C THR A 38 3.47 -25.74 18.81
N THR A 39 4.04 -25.63 17.61
CA THR A 39 4.81 -26.71 16.96
C THR A 39 6.10 -26.15 16.34
N PRO A 40 7.13 -25.86 17.16
CA PRO A 40 8.39 -25.28 16.70
C PRO A 40 9.06 -26.17 15.64
N SER A 41 9.43 -25.55 14.52
CA SER A 41 10.13 -26.22 13.44
C SER A 41 10.92 -25.22 12.59
N PRO A 42 11.92 -25.66 11.81
CA PRO A 42 12.63 -24.77 10.88
C PRO A 42 11.70 -24.10 9.85
N HIS A 43 10.64 -24.81 9.45
CA HIS A 43 9.63 -24.29 8.53
C HIS A 43 8.74 -23.23 9.19
N GLY A 44 8.36 -23.43 10.46
CA GLY A 44 7.63 -22.44 11.24
C GLY A 44 8.45 -21.16 11.45
N LEU A 45 9.75 -21.30 11.74
CA LEU A 45 10.67 -20.16 11.83
C LEU A 45 10.77 -19.40 10.51
N ALA A 46 10.92 -20.10 9.38
CA ALA A 46 10.93 -19.47 8.06
C ALA A 46 9.60 -18.78 7.71
N ALA A 47 8.47 -19.35 8.14
CA ALA A 47 7.14 -18.80 7.92
C ALA A 47 6.86 -17.52 8.71
N ILE A 48 7.50 -17.31 9.88
CA ILE A 48 7.42 -16.04 10.64
C ILE A 48 8.44 -15.02 10.11
N ALA A 49 9.63 -15.50 9.74
CA ALA A 49 10.71 -14.67 9.21
C ALA A 49 10.35 -13.95 7.91
N ALA A 50 9.48 -14.54 7.08
CA ALA A 50 9.08 -13.94 5.81
C ALA A 50 8.11 -12.74 5.99
N PRO A 51 6.99 -12.83 6.75
CA PRO A 51 6.17 -11.69 7.12
C PRO A 51 6.93 -10.58 7.85
N ALA A 52 7.90 -10.90 8.71
CA ALA A 52 8.70 -9.89 9.42
C ALA A 52 9.43 -8.89 8.49
N ARG A 53 9.57 -9.20 7.20
CA ARG A 53 10.20 -8.32 6.19
C ARG A 53 9.23 -7.35 5.51
N VAL A 54 7.93 -7.63 5.58
CA VAL A 54 6.89 -6.90 4.83
C VAL A 54 5.67 -6.51 5.68
N ALA A 55 5.60 -6.96 6.94
CA ALA A 55 4.49 -6.70 7.84
C ALA A 55 4.42 -5.24 8.31
N LEU A 56 3.28 -4.88 8.89
CA LEU A 56 3.04 -3.57 9.50
C LEU A 56 4.00 -3.32 10.67
N ALA A 57 4.36 -2.06 10.89
CA ALA A 57 5.27 -1.65 11.96
C ALA A 57 4.81 -2.13 13.36
N THR A 58 3.50 -2.24 13.58
CA THR A 58 2.90 -2.78 14.81
C THR A 58 3.26 -4.23 15.08
N ASP A 59 3.52 -5.01 14.02
CA ASP A 59 3.73 -6.45 14.10
C ASP A 59 5.22 -6.81 14.11
N ILE A 60 6.08 -5.92 13.58
CA ILE A 60 7.52 -6.17 13.41
C ILE A 60 8.18 -6.55 14.75
N THR A 61 7.87 -5.85 15.84
CA THR A 61 8.46 -6.15 17.15
C THR A 61 8.07 -7.54 17.65
N MET A 62 6.78 -7.87 17.59
CA MET A 62 6.29 -9.18 18.00
C MET A 62 6.88 -10.32 17.16
N LEU A 63 6.92 -10.14 15.83
CA LEU A 63 7.49 -11.12 14.92
C LEU A 63 8.98 -11.31 15.20
N ALA A 64 9.72 -10.23 15.45
CA ALA A 64 11.13 -10.27 15.79
C ALA A 64 11.42 -11.01 17.10
N GLU A 65 10.68 -10.69 18.17
CA GLU A 65 10.83 -11.38 19.45
C GLU A 65 10.51 -12.88 19.32
N THR A 66 9.48 -13.23 18.55
CA THR A 66 9.12 -14.63 18.29
C THR A 66 10.24 -15.36 17.54
N ILE A 67 10.83 -14.71 16.54
CA ILE A 67 11.94 -15.26 15.76
C ILE A 67 13.15 -15.50 16.67
N ASP A 68 13.48 -14.55 17.54
CA ASP A 68 14.60 -14.67 18.48
C ASP A 68 14.39 -15.89 19.41
N ILE A 69 13.19 -16.05 19.98
CA ILE A 69 12.85 -17.19 20.85
C ILE A 69 12.96 -18.52 20.09
N LEU A 70 12.40 -18.61 18.88
CA LEU A 70 12.41 -19.85 18.10
C LEU A 70 13.81 -20.20 17.61
N ALA A 71 14.64 -19.20 17.30
CA ALA A 71 16.03 -19.39 16.88
C ALA A 71 16.92 -19.99 17.99
N GLU A 72 16.54 -19.89 19.27
CA GLU A 72 17.25 -20.58 20.36
C GLU A 72 17.13 -22.11 20.27
N THR A 73 16.05 -22.62 19.68
CA THR A 73 15.71 -24.05 19.69
C THR A 73 15.67 -24.69 18.31
N GLN A 74 15.60 -23.90 17.24
CA GLN A 74 15.50 -24.37 15.86
C GLN A 74 16.73 -23.96 15.06
N PRO A 75 17.24 -24.83 14.16
CA PRO A 75 18.29 -24.42 13.25
C PRO A 75 17.77 -23.31 12.34
N LEU A 76 18.56 -22.25 12.24
CA LEU A 76 18.29 -21.15 11.32
C LEU A 76 18.20 -21.70 9.88
N PRO A 77 17.16 -21.33 9.11
CA PRO A 77 17.06 -21.77 7.73
C PRO A 77 18.29 -21.29 6.93
N PRO A 78 18.80 -22.08 5.97
CA PRO A 78 19.89 -21.65 5.11
C PRO A 78 19.45 -20.45 4.27
N GLY A 79 20.06 -19.29 4.51
CA GLY A 79 19.68 -18.02 3.89
C GLY A 79 20.08 -16.82 4.76
N PRO A 80 19.81 -15.58 4.32
CA PRO A 80 20.01 -14.40 5.15
C PRO A 80 19.19 -14.51 6.45
N PRO A 81 19.69 -13.95 7.58
CA PRO A 81 19.13 -14.17 8.91
C PRO A 81 17.62 -13.86 8.99
N PRO A 82 16.89 -14.55 9.87
CA PRO A 82 15.43 -14.55 9.90
C PRO A 82 14.79 -13.24 10.40
N CYS A 83 15.53 -12.30 11.00
CA CYS A 83 15.01 -10.97 11.32
C CYS A 83 16.04 -9.85 11.01
N PRO A 84 15.61 -8.63 10.63
CA PRO A 84 16.42 -7.68 9.88
C PRO A 84 17.15 -6.71 10.80
N ARG A 85 18.47 -6.85 10.93
CA ARG A 85 19.33 -5.73 11.33
C ARG A 85 20.54 -5.53 10.42
N THR A 86 20.76 -6.38 9.43
CA THR A 86 22.09 -6.50 8.81
C THR A 86 22.21 -6.15 7.33
N ALA A 87 21.13 -5.79 6.63
CA ALA A 87 21.18 -4.92 5.45
C ALA A 87 19.75 -4.47 5.11
N ALA A 88 19.39 -3.23 5.46
CA ALA A 88 18.15 -2.64 4.96
C ALA A 88 18.28 -2.47 3.44
N TRP A 89 17.23 -2.79 2.69
CA TRP A 89 17.16 -2.40 1.29
C TRP A 89 17.22 -0.88 1.21
N GLY A 90 18.24 -0.37 0.54
CA GLY A 90 18.41 1.06 0.32
C GLY A 90 17.84 1.42 -1.03
N ALA A 91 16.87 2.33 -1.08
CA ALA A 91 16.44 2.90 -2.34
C ALA A 91 17.59 3.74 -2.93
N ALA A 92 18.13 3.30 -4.06
CA ALA A 92 19.32 3.86 -4.69
C ALA A 92 18.98 5.01 -5.64
N SER A 93 17.93 4.84 -6.43
CA SER A 93 17.49 5.79 -7.45
C SER A 93 16.01 5.60 -7.75
N ALA A 94 15.35 6.68 -8.20
CA ALA A 94 13.94 6.66 -8.52
C ALA A 94 13.61 7.49 -9.76
N TRP A 95 12.51 7.13 -10.42
CA TRP A 95 12.03 7.76 -11.63
C TRP A 95 10.51 7.88 -11.62
N ARG A 96 10.02 8.86 -12.38
CA ARG A 96 8.61 9.04 -12.72
C ARG A 96 8.49 8.99 -14.23
N ALA A 97 7.61 8.14 -14.74
CA ALA A 97 7.11 8.22 -16.10
C ALA A 97 5.65 8.65 -16.07
N VAL A 98 5.29 9.62 -16.89
CA VAL A 98 3.93 10.20 -16.92
C VAL A 98 3.52 10.28 -18.39
N ASP A 99 2.28 9.90 -18.68
CA ASP A 99 1.76 10.05 -20.04
C ASP A 99 1.61 11.52 -20.46
N VAL A 100 1.37 11.77 -21.74
CA VAL A 100 1.23 13.14 -22.28
C VAL A 100 -0.02 13.88 -21.82
N TRP A 101 -0.97 13.20 -21.17
CA TRP A 101 -2.24 13.79 -20.70
C TRP A 101 -2.31 13.92 -19.18
N ASP A 102 -1.25 13.52 -18.47
CA ASP A 102 -1.21 13.38 -17.02
C ASP A 102 -2.33 12.46 -16.48
N SER A 103 -2.80 11.50 -17.28
CA SER A 103 -3.83 10.53 -16.87
C SER A 103 -3.24 9.31 -16.18
N GLU A 104 -2.01 8.94 -16.54
CA GLU A 104 -1.33 7.75 -16.06
C GLU A 104 0.10 8.08 -15.61
N GLN A 105 0.52 7.41 -14.53
CA GLN A 105 1.84 7.58 -13.95
C GLN A 105 2.42 6.23 -13.54
N VAL A 106 3.72 6.07 -13.81
CA VAL A 106 4.53 4.94 -13.37
C VAL A 106 5.66 5.45 -12.48
N LEU A 107 5.73 4.88 -11.28
CA LEU A 107 6.78 5.12 -10.30
C LEU A 107 7.74 3.94 -10.34
N LEU A 108 9.04 4.22 -10.47
CA LEU A 108 10.10 3.22 -10.48
C LEU A 108 11.10 3.54 -9.38
N VAL A 109 11.43 2.56 -8.55
CA VAL A 109 12.44 2.70 -7.49
C VAL A 109 13.40 1.51 -7.53
N ASP A 110 14.67 1.80 -7.74
CA ASP A 110 15.73 0.79 -7.65
C ASP A 110 16.14 0.61 -6.19
N TYR A 111 16.15 -0.64 -5.73
CA TYR A 111 16.64 -1.02 -4.42
C TYR A 111 17.94 -1.79 -4.54
N ASP A 112 18.94 -1.32 -3.79
CA ASP A 112 20.14 -2.08 -3.48
C ASP A 112 19.89 -3.03 -2.31
N GLY A 113 20.70 -4.09 -2.20
CA GLY A 113 20.62 -5.01 -1.07
C GLY A 113 21.04 -6.44 -1.43
N PRO A 114 20.65 -7.43 -0.60
CA PRO A 114 20.95 -8.85 -0.85
C PRO A 114 20.39 -9.38 -2.18
N HIS A 115 19.26 -8.80 -2.61
CA HIS A 115 18.62 -9.07 -3.90
C HIS A 115 18.24 -7.73 -4.52
N PRO A 116 19.13 -7.11 -5.32
CA PRO A 116 18.81 -5.89 -6.04
C PRO A 116 17.59 -6.12 -6.95
N HIS A 117 16.72 -5.13 -7.06
CA HIS A 117 15.52 -5.17 -7.91
C HIS A 117 14.99 -3.75 -8.15
N THR A 118 14.10 -3.61 -9.13
CA THR A 118 13.32 -2.38 -9.32
C THR A 118 11.87 -2.63 -8.91
N LEU A 119 11.33 -1.82 -7.99
CA LEU A 119 9.90 -1.80 -7.71
C LEU A 119 9.22 -0.85 -8.70
N MET A 120 8.18 -1.33 -9.37
CA MET A 120 7.34 -0.54 -10.26
C MET A 120 5.93 -0.44 -9.68
N ALA A 121 5.35 0.75 -9.65
CA ALA A 121 3.94 0.97 -9.41
C ALA A 121 3.34 1.77 -10.55
N GLN A 122 2.26 1.28 -11.15
CA GLN A 122 1.54 1.91 -12.25
C GLN A 122 0.13 2.26 -11.79
N GLY A 123 -0.29 3.49 -12.05
CA GLY A 123 -1.56 4.00 -11.59
C GLY A 123 -2.15 5.10 -12.48
N GLY A 124 -3.46 5.25 -12.41
CA GLY A 124 -4.22 6.29 -13.09
C GLY A 124 -4.69 7.39 -12.14
N LYS A 125 -5.10 8.55 -12.68
CA LYS A 125 -5.51 9.74 -11.90
C LYS A 125 -7.01 10.12 -11.92
N PRO A 126 -8.02 9.22 -11.82
CA PRO A 126 -9.37 9.67 -11.52
C PRO A 126 -9.49 9.99 -10.01
N GLY A 127 -9.39 11.28 -9.64
CA GLY A 127 -9.61 11.74 -8.25
C GLY A 127 -8.43 11.55 -7.29
N GLY A 128 -7.23 11.28 -7.80
CA GLY A 128 -6.00 10.97 -7.05
C GLY A 128 -5.21 9.86 -7.76
N LEU A 129 -3.92 9.70 -7.46
CA LEU A 129 -3.14 8.60 -8.06
C LEU A 129 -3.57 7.26 -7.42
N MET A 130 -4.28 6.44 -8.17
CA MET A 130 -4.68 5.09 -7.76
C MET A 130 -3.83 4.06 -8.47
N ILE A 131 -3.26 3.12 -7.72
CA ILE A 131 -2.37 2.09 -8.24
C ILE A 131 -3.22 0.93 -8.76
N GLY A 132 -3.08 0.63 -10.05
CA GLY A 132 -3.66 -0.56 -10.67
C GLY A 132 -2.73 -1.76 -10.61
N LYS A 133 -1.42 -1.54 -10.61
CA LYS A 133 -0.41 -2.61 -10.75
C LYS A 133 0.87 -2.32 -9.98
N ILE A 134 1.43 -3.35 -9.35
CA ILE A 134 2.73 -3.33 -8.66
C ILE A 134 3.56 -4.52 -9.13
N ALA A 135 4.76 -4.26 -9.64
CA ALA A 135 5.65 -5.31 -10.12
C ALA A 135 7.05 -5.20 -9.54
N VAL A 136 7.68 -6.35 -9.29
CA VAL A 136 9.11 -6.47 -8.99
C VAL A 136 9.83 -6.84 -10.27
N LEU A 137 10.67 -5.94 -10.76
CA LEU A 137 11.40 -6.07 -12.02
C LEU A 137 12.89 -6.30 -11.79
N GLU A 138 13.58 -6.73 -12.85
CA GLU A 138 15.04 -6.82 -12.87
C GLU A 138 15.70 -5.46 -12.58
N PRO A 139 16.85 -5.43 -11.90
CA PRO A 139 17.58 -4.20 -11.59
C PRO A 139 17.82 -3.30 -12.81
N GLY A 140 17.66 -1.99 -12.64
CA GLY A 140 17.88 -1.02 -13.70
C GLY A 140 16.78 -1.04 -14.77
N ALA A 141 15.58 -1.53 -14.44
CA ALA A 141 14.44 -1.57 -15.36
C ALA A 141 14.08 -0.19 -15.93
N ALA A 142 14.29 0.88 -15.16
CA ALA A 142 14.06 2.26 -15.62
C ALA A 142 14.89 2.64 -16.85
N ALA A 143 16.12 2.12 -16.98
CA ALA A 143 16.97 2.40 -18.14
C ALA A 143 16.48 1.71 -19.43
N GLN A 144 15.60 0.71 -19.29
CA GLN A 144 15.00 -0.03 -20.40
C GLN A 144 13.56 0.42 -20.68
N TRP A 145 13.07 1.46 -19.99
CA TRP A 145 11.68 1.91 -20.08
C TRP A 145 11.22 2.14 -21.52
N ASP A 146 11.96 2.98 -22.27
CA ASP A 146 11.62 3.31 -23.66
C ASP A 146 11.68 2.09 -24.61
N GLN A 147 12.39 1.02 -24.24
CA GLN A 147 12.48 -0.21 -25.04
C GLN A 147 11.33 -1.17 -24.76
N ARG A 148 10.63 -1.00 -23.63
CA ARG A 148 9.50 -1.82 -23.20
C ARG A 148 8.16 -1.26 -23.67
N HIS A 149 8.13 0.02 -24.03
CA HIS A 149 6.95 0.68 -24.57
C HIS A 149 6.73 0.29 -26.03
N GLU A 150 5.54 -0.19 -26.38
CA GLU A 150 5.19 -0.51 -27.76
C GLU A 150 4.97 0.78 -28.57
N SER A 151 5.23 0.73 -29.88
CA SER A 151 5.22 1.94 -30.73
C SER A 151 3.85 2.58 -30.92
N ASP A 152 2.78 1.86 -30.60
CA ASP A 152 1.38 2.27 -30.69
C ASP A 152 0.77 2.69 -29.33
N GLU A 153 1.53 2.54 -28.25
CA GLU A 153 1.13 3.01 -26.93
C GLU A 153 1.33 4.53 -26.77
N VAL A 154 0.63 5.09 -25.79
CA VAL A 154 0.71 6.51 -25.44
C VAL A 154 2.13 6.81 -24.94
N PRO A 155 2.82 7.85 -25.45
CA PRO A 155 4.15 8.15 -24.96
C PRO A 155 4.16 8.45 -23.45
N MET A 156 4.95 7.70 -22.68
CA MET A 156 5.20 7.95 -21.26
C MET A 156 6.68 8.31 -21.03
N PRO A 157 7.10 9.57 -21.26
CA PRO A 157 8.48 10.00 -21.01
C PRO A 157 8.88 9.76 -19.55
N ILE A 158 10.03 9.11 -19.36
CA ILE A 158 10.61 8.84 -18.04
C ILE A 158 11.60 9.94 -17.64
N SER A 159 11.55 10.35 -16.38
CA SER A 159 12.47 11.32 -15.78
C SER A 159 12.95 10.85 -14.42
N GLN A 160 14.22 11.08 -14.11
CA GLN A 160 14.76 10.78 -12.78
C GLN A 160 14.22 11.79 -11.77
N ALA A 161 13.87 11.32 -10.58
CA ALA A 161 13.32 12.13 -9.51
C ALA A 161 13.97 11.81 -8.15
N PRO A 162 13.89 12.70 -7.15
CA PRO A 162 14.42 12.41 -5.82
C PRO A 162 13.70 11.21 -5.18
N VAL A 163 14.49 10.25 -4.69
CA VAL A 163 13.99 9.02 -4.04
C VAL A 163 12.94 9.30 -2.96
N PRO A 164 13.14 10.24 -2.01
CA PRO A 164 12.16 10.49 -0.96
C PRO A 164 10.80 10.99 -1.49
N GLU A 165 10.80 11.73 -2.60
CA GLU A 165 9.57 12.23 -3.21
C GLU A 165 8.81 11.12 -3.93
N VAL A 166 9.50 10.26 -4.67
CA VAL A 166 8.86 9.11 -5.34
C VAL A 166 8.30 8.12 -4.32
N LEU A 167 9.00 7.91 -3.20
CA LEU A 167 8.50 7.07 -2.10
C LEU A 167 7.29 7.71 -1.40
N ALA A 168 7.27 9.04 -1.25
CA ALA A 168 6.10 9.75 -0.71
C ALA A 168 4.90 9.63 -1.65
N ASP A 169 5.08 9.82 -2.96
CA ASP A 169 4.03 9.64 -3.97
C ASP A 169 3.50 8.19 -3.96
N LEU A 170 4.39 7.20 -3.86
CA LEU A 170 4.01 5.79 -3.79
C LEU A 170 3.20 5.50 -2.53
N ALA A 171 3.63 6.01 -1.37
CA ALA A 171 2.92 5.83 -0.10
C ALA A 171 1.54 6.49 -0.13
N ASP A 172 1.44 7.69 -0.70
CA ASP A 172 0.17 8.41 -0.84
C ASP A 172 -0.80 7.71 -1.83
N ALA A 173 -0.27 7.21 -2.94
CA ALA A 173 -1.05 6.46 -3.91
C ALA A 173 -1.54 5.11 -3.36
N LEU A 174 -0.70 4.39 -2.60
CA LEU A 174 -1.11 3.19 -1.88
C LEU A 174 -2.20 3.50 -0.85
N ARG A 175 -2.05 4.59 -0.08
CA ARG A 175 -3.08 5.03 0.87
C ARG A 175 -4.40 5.30 0.16
N THR A 176 -4.39 6.06 -0.93
CA THR A 176 -5.57 6.38 -1.73
C THR A 176 -6.22 5.13 -2.33
N THR A 177 -5.41 4.19 -2.82
CA THR A 177 -5.90 2.92 -3.37
C THR A 177 -6.55 2.06 -2.29
N ASP A 178 -5.95 1.99 -1.11
CA ASP A 178 -6.41 1.12 -0.01
C ASP A 178 -7.69 1.61 0.67
N ILE A 179 -7.89 2.93 0.74
CA ILE A 179 -9.12 3.50 1.31
C ILE A 179 -10.28 3.37 0.32
N THR A 180 -10.01 3.37 -0.99
CA THR A 180 -11.07 3.33 -2.01
C THR A 180 -11.84 2.01 -1.96
N TRP A 181 -13.17 2.09 -2.01
CA TRP A 181 -14.05 0.93 -2.02
C TRP A 181 -14.84 0.83 -3.34
N PRO A 182 -15.03 -0.38 -3.91
CA PRO A 182 -14.52 -1.67 -3.47
C PRO A 182 -12.98 -1.75 -3.50
N ARG A 183 -12.39 -2.60 -2.64
CA ARG A 183 -10.95 -2.87 -2.67
C ARG A 183 -10.52 -3.31 -4.06
N ASN A 184 -9.36 -2.84 -4.50
CA ASN A 184 -8.70 -3.35 -5.69
C ASN A 184 -8.29 -4.82 -5.45
N ASP A 185 -8.97 -5.76 -6.10
CA ASP A 185 -8.72 -7.19 -6.02
C ASP A 185 -7.88 -7.75 -7.19
N ASP A 186 -7.32 -6.87 -8.03
CA ASP A 186 -6.43 -7.25 -9.12
C ASP A 186 -5.17 -7.94 -8.57
N GLU A 187 -4.86 -9.13 -9.07
CA GLU A 187 -3.69 -9.92 -8.68
C GLU A 187 -2.39 -9.13 -8.86
N ASP A 188 -2.29 -8.32 -9.93
CA ASP A 188 -1.14 -7.48 -10.24
C ASP A 188 -0.91 -6.38 -9.18
N PHE A 189 -1.93 -6.02 -8.40
CA PHE A 189 -1.81 -5.12 -7.24
C PHE A 189 -1.62 -5.90 -5.94
N VAL A 190 -2.52 -6.85 -5.67
CA VAL A 190 -2.63 -7.56 -4.39
C VAL A 190 -1.34 -8.31 -4.05
N ASP A 191 -0.71 -8.96 -5.02
CA ASP A 191 0.44 -9.83 -4.76
C ASP A 191 1.65 -9.06 -4.21
N SER A 192 1.85 -7.81 -4.63
CA SER A 192 3.02 -7.00 -4.26
C SER A 192 2.71 -5.81 -3.35
N ARG A 193 1.45 -5.64 -2.94
CA ARG A 193 0.98 -4.53 -2.11
C ARG A 193 1.73 -4.40 -0.78
N ALA A 194 1.85 -5.49 -0.01
CA ALA A 194 2.49 -5.43 1.30
C ALA A 194 3.99 -5.12 1.20
N LEU A 195 4.65 -5.63 0.14
CA LEU A 195 6.03 -5.27 -0.18
C LEU A 195 6.16 -3.78 -0.49
N ALA A 196 5.27 -3.21 -1.33
CA ALA A 196 5.34 -1.78 -1.63
C ALA A 196 5.18 -0.94 -0.36
N TRP A 197 4.22 -1.27 0.50
CA TRP A 197 4.04 -0.62 1.80
C TRP A 197 5.28 -0.69 2.68
N SER A 198 5.94 -1.85 2.79
CA SER A 198 7.12 -2.00 3.64
C SER A 198 8.30 -1.14 3.19
N ARG A 199 8.32 -0.70 1.93
CA ARG A 199 9.39 0.12 1.36
C ARG A 199 9.14 1.62 1.42
N CYS A 200 7.89 2.07 1.46
CA CYS A 200 7.56 3.49 1.36
C CYS A 200 6.80 4.05 2.57
N ARG A 201 6.35 3.21 3.52
CA ARG A 201 5.52 3.65 4.65
C ARG A 201 6.13 4.79 5.47
N ASP A 202 7.44 4.80 5.68
CA ASP A 202 8.13 5.85 6.43
C ASP A 202 8.17 7.21 5.69
N HIS A 203 7.82 7.21 4.41
CA HIS A 203 7.68 8.40 3.57
C HIS A 203 6.23 8.88 3.44
N LEU A 204 5.28 8.25 4.15
CA LEU A 204 3.87 8.60 4.05
C LEU A 204 3.68 10.09 4.43
N PRO A 205 3.18 10.93 3.50
CA PRO A 205 2.93 12.31 3.82
C PRO A 205 1.83 12.41 4.88
N ALA A 206 1.91 13.49 5.68
CA ALA A 206 0.81 13.86 6.55
C ALA A 206 -0.49 13.88 5.73
N TRP A 207 -1.57 13.36 6.31
CA TRP A 207 -2.87 13.57 5.69
C TRP A 207 -3.05 15.10 5.59
N PRO A 208 -3.35 15.66 4.42
CA PRO A 208 -3.71 17.07 4.36
C PRO A 208 -4.90 17.21 5.29
N GLU A 209 -4.74 17.87 6.44
CA GLU A 209 -5.85 18.19 7.33
C GLU A 209 -6.84 18.98 6.46
N GLN A 210 -7.87 18.29 5.98
CA GLN A 210 -9.00 18.94 5.38
C GLN A 210 -9.72 19.52 6.58
N ASP A 211 -9.62 20.85 6.73
CA ASP A 211 -10.42 21.56 7.73
C ASP A 211 -11.86 21.07 7.55
N SER A 212 -12.41 20.43 8.58
CA SER A 212 -13.81 19.99 8.56
C SER A 212 -14.67 21.18 8.14
N LEU A 213 -15.73 20.93 7.36
CA LEU A 213 -16.63 22.01 7.00
C LEU A 213 -17.10 22.70 8.28
N PRO A 214 -17.05 24.05 8.35
CA PRO A 214 -17.59 24.75 9.49
C PRO A 214 -19.01 24.26 9.78
N GLU A 215 -19.33 24.02 11.04
CA GLU A 215 -20.59 23.37 11.44
C GLU A 215 -21.83 24.05 10.83
N ALA A 216 -21.79 25.38 10.66
CA ALA A 216 -22.85 26.15 9.99
C ALA A 216 -23.02 25.78 8.50
N GLU A 217 -21.93 25.53 7.80
CA GLU A 217 -21.93 25.13 6.39
C GLU A 217 -22.39 23.68 6.23
N ARG A 218 -21.96 22.80 7.13
CA ARG A 218 -22.44 21.42 7.23
C ARG A 218 -23.96 21.37 7.40
N HIS A 219 -24.50 22.16 8.35
CA HIS A 219 -25.95 22.26 8.56
C HIS A 219 -26.68 22.82 7.34
N ARG A 220 -26.11 23.81 6.65
CA ARG A 220 -26.67 24.38 5.41
C ARG A 220 -26.82 23.31 4.33
N LEU A 221 -25.77 22.53 4.07
CA LEU A 221 -25.77 21.48 3.05
C LEU A 221 -26.75 20.35 3.37
N ILE A 222 -26.81 19.93 4.64
CA ILE A 222 -27.79 18.93 5.10
C ILE A 222 -29.22 19.45 4.86
N GLN A 223 -29.48 20.71 5.20
CA GLN A 223 -30.80 21.34 5.01
C GLN A 223 -31.16 21.48 3.53
N GLU A 224 -30.20 21.82 2.67
CA GLU A 224 -30.39 21.87 1.22
C GLU A 224 -30.71 20.49 0.65
N PHE A 225 -30.00 19.45 1.08
CA PHE A 225 -30.25 18.07 0.65
C PHE A 225 -31.65 17.57 1.06
N THR A 226 -32.05 17.77 2.31
CA THR A 226 -33.38 17.33 2.79
C THR A 226 -34.50 18.12 2.14
N THR A 227 -34.32 19.43 1.93
CA THR A 227 -35.31 20.31 1.29
C THR A 227 -35.49 19.97 -0.18
N ALA A 228 -34.40 19.78 -0.93
CA ALA A 228 -34.42 19.48 -2.37
C ALA A 228 -35.08 18.12 -2.67
N ASN A 229 -34.96 17.16 -1.75
CA ASN A 229 -35.55 15.83 -1.91
C ASN A 229 -36.94 15.70 -1.25
N HIS A 230 -37.44 16.75 -0.58
CA HIS A 230 -38.68 16.73 0.21
C HIS A 230 -38.69 15.65 1.30
N LEU A 231 -37.53 15.37 1.90
CA LEU A 231 -37.31 14.34 2.91
C LEU A 231 -36.65 14.98 4.14
N ASP A 232 -37.45 15.60 5.01
CA ASP A 232 -36.99 16.13 6.31
C ASP A 232 -37.27 15.14 7.45
N ASP A 233 -36.72 13.95 7.30
CA ASP A 233 -36.76 12.89 8.30
C ASP A 233 -35.35 12.56 8.82
N ASP A 234 -35.28 11.92 9.98
CA ASP A 234 -34.01 11.64 10.66
C ASP A 234 -33.11 10.67 9.87
N VAL A 235 -33.69 9.80 9.03
CA VAL A 235 -32.91 8.87 8.17
C VAL A 235 -32.25 9.64 7.04
N SER A 236 -32.98 10.53 6.39
CA SER A 236 -32.44 11.39 5.32
C SER A 236 -31.38 12.36 5.83
N ARG A 237 -31.56 12.88 7.05
CA ARG A 237 -30.53 13.68 7.73
C ARG A 237 -29.28 12.86 8.05
N SER A 238 -29.44 11.66 8.59
CA SER A 238 -28.34 10.74 8.88
C SER A 238 -27.58 10.31 7.62
N LEU A 239 -28.29 10.14 6.49
CA LEU A 239 -27.68 9.84 5.19
C LEU A 239 -26.90 11.03 4.64
N ALA A 240 -27.43 12.26 4.76
CA ALA A 240 -26.72 13.47 4.37
C ALA A 240 -25.45 13.69 5.20
N GLU A 241 -25.53 13.46 6.51
CA GLU A 241 -24.36 13.46 7.41
C GLU A 241 -23.33 12.41 6.97
N LEU A 242 -23.76 11.18 6.69
CA LEU A 242 -22.90 10.11 6.20
C LEU A 242 -22.22 10.47 4.87
N PHE A 243 -22.95 11.11 3.94
CA PHE A 243 -22.37 11.56 2.67
C PHE A 243 -21.36 12.69 2.85
N LEU A 244 -21.60 13.62 3.79
CA LEU A 244 -20.63 14.66 4.11
C LEU A 244 -19.39 14.07 4.80
N ASP A 245 -19.56 13.13 5.72
CA ASP A 245 -18.44 12.43 6.37
C ASP A 245 -17.64 11.59 5.37
N TYR A 246 -18.33 10.95 4.41
CA TYR A 246 -17.68 10.25 3.31
C TYR A 246 -17.00 11.22 2.33
N GLY A 247 -17.65 12.34 1.98
CA GLY A 247 -17.08 13.36 1.09
C GLY A 247 -15.85 14.05 1.67
N GLU A 248 -15.89 14.43 2.96
CA GLU A 248 -14.77 15.03 3.71
C GLU A 248 -13.59 14.05 3.87
N GLY A 249 -13.85 12.74 3.91
CA GLY A 249 -12.82 11.71 4.03
C GLY A 249 -12.24 11.21 2.70
N TYR A 250 -12.91 11.41 1.56
CA TYR A 250 -12.60 10.69 0.31
C TYR A 250 -12.56 11.55 -0.97
N VAL A 251 -13.14 12.75 -1.00
CA VAL A 251 -13.18 13.57 -2.22
C VAL A 251 -12.17 14.71 -2.13
N ILE A 252 -11.06 14.57 -2.86
CA ILE A 252 -10.09 15.65 -3.04
C ILE A 252 -10.77 16.79 -3.81
N SER A 253 -10.78 17.99 -3.25
CA SER A 253 -11.25 19.20 -3.93
C SER A 253 -10.46 19.44 -5.22
N GLY A 254 -11.05 19.09 -6.36
CA GLY A 254 -10.57 19.41 -7.71
C GLY A 254 -11.48 20.44 -8.38
N PRO A 255 -11.07 21.03 -9.52
CA PRO A 255 -11.78 22.13 -10.19
C PRO A 255 -13.16 21.77 -10.78
N LEU A 256 -13.68 20.57 -10.47
CA LEU A 256 -15.01 20.08 -10.85
C LEU A 256 -15.79 19.51 -9.65
N ALA A 257 -15.35 19.74 -8.41
CA ALA A 257 -16.18 19.57 -7.21
C ALA A 257 -17.01 20.84 -6.95
#